data_AF-A0A7V9ECX6-F1
#
_entry.id   AF-A0A7V9ECX6-F1
#
_cell.length_a   1.000
_cell.length_b   1.000
_cell.length_c   1.000
_cell.angle_alpha   90.00
_cell.angle_beta   90.00
_cell.angle_gamma   90.00
#
_symmetry.space_group_name_H-M   'P 1'
#
loop_
_entity.id
_entity.type
_entity.pdbx_description
1 polymer ?
#
loop_
_entity_poly.entity_id
_entity_poly.type
_entity_poly.pdbx_seq_one_letter_code
_entity_poly.pdbx_strand_id
1 'polypeptide(L)'
;MTDFLQDQLQAMAARLKELKPLHEEYLKLERAKAALEGLDTPAKRGPGRPRGSASSGSGNGRRRRRRQGGTRAQQALAAVRQQPGVSVRELSEKLGVKHPNYMYRVMNELEGDGAVKKEGRGYVAA
;
A
#
# COMPACT_ATOMS: atom_id res chain seq x y z
N MET A 1 -7.83 -0.84 -56.66
CA MET A 1 -6.80 0.01 -56.00
C MET A 1 -6.97 0.04 -54.48
N THR A 2 -8.19 -0.16 -53.97
CA THR A 2 -8.51 -0.30 -52.54
C THR A 2 -7.87 -1.51 -51.89
N ASP A 3 -7.83 -2.64 -52.60
CA ASP A 3 -7.39 -3.93 -52.03
C ASP A 3 -5.89 -3.92 -51.71
N PHE A 4 -5.07 -3.33 -52.58
CA PHE A 4 -3.64 -3.13 -52.33
C PHE A 4 -3.37 -2.26 -51.10
N LEU A 5 -4.15 -1.19 -50.90
CA LEU A 5 -4.00 -0.34 -49.71
C LEU A 5 -4.39 -1.09 -48.44
N GLN A 6 -5.40 -1.94 -48.51
CA GLN A 6 -5.80 -2.81 -47.39
C GLN A 6 -4.69 -3.82 -47.07
N ASP A 7 -4.09 -4.45 -48.09
CA ASP A 7 -2.98 -5.39 -47.91
C ASP A 7 -1.76 -4.71 -47.27
N GLN A 8 -1.42 -3.49 -47.71
CA GLN A 8 -0.32 -2.72 -47.12
C GLN A 8 -0.59 -2.33 -45.65
N LEU A 9 -1.83 -1.94 -45.33
CA LEU A 9 -2.22 -1.64 -43.95
C LEU A 9 -2.11 -2.89 -43.06
N GLN A 10 -2.51 -4.06 -43.56
CA GLN A 10 -2.37 -5.32 -42.83
C GLN A 10 -0.90 -5.70 -42.62
N ALA A 11 -0.05 -5.55 -43.64
CA ALA A 11 1.39 -5.80 -43.54
C ALA A 11 2.06 -4.88 -42.50
N MET A 12 1.70 -3.59 -42.48
CA MET A 12 2.19 -2.65 -41.47
C MET A 12 1.70 -3.01 -40.06
N ALA A 13 0.44 -3.40 -39.91
CA ALA A 13 -0.12 -3.80 -38.62
C ALA A 13 0.57 -5.04 -38.05
N ALA A 14 0.88 -6.04 -38.90
CA ALA A 14 1.64 -7.23 -38.52
C ALA A 14 3.05 -6.84 -38.02
N ARG A 15 3.76 -6.01 -38.79
CA ARG A 15 5.10 -5.53 -38.41
C ARG A 15 5.10 -4.73 -37.11
N LEU A 16 4.09 -3.89 -36.89
CA LEU A 16 3.93 -3.18 -35.62
C LEU A 16 3.71 -4.14 -34.45
N LYS A 17 2.96 -5.23 -34.66
CA LYS A 17 2.73 -6.24 -33.62
C LYS A 17 4.01 -6.97 -33.25
N GLU A 18 4.87 -7.27 -34.21
CA GLU A 18 6.17 -7.90 -33.99
C GLU A 18 7.17 -6.96 -33.30
N LEU A 19 7.17 -5.66 -33.65
CA LEU A 19 8.08 -4.68 -33.07
C LEU A 19 7.72 -4.24 -31.65
N LYS A 20 6.43 -4.32 -31.27
CA LYS A 20 5.95 -3.93 -29.93
C LYS A 20 6.72 -4.59 -28.78
N PRO A 21 6.82 -5.93 -28.68
CA PRO A 21 7.53 -6.57 -27.56
C PRO A 21 9.01 -6.18 -27.51
N LEU A 22 9.68 -6.09 -28.66
CA LEU A 22 11.09 -5.66 -28.72
C LEU A 22 11.28 -4.23 -28.21
N HIS A 23 10.35 -3.33 -28.54
CA HIS A 23 10.38 -1.96 -28.03
C HIS A 23 10.12 -1.89 -26.52
N GLU A 24 9.22 -2.71 -25.99
CA GLU A 24 8.98 -2.81 -24.55
C GLU A 24 10.21 -3.33 -23.79
N GLU A 25 10.87 -4.35 -24.33
CA GLU A 25 12.13 -4.87 -23.79
C GLU A 25 13.24 -3.83 -23.84
N TYR A 26 13.39 -3.12 -24.97
CA TYR A 26 14.34 -2.02 -25.11
C TYR A 26 14.13 -0.97 -24.00
N LEU A 27 12.90 -0.50 -23.80
CA LEU A 27 12.59 0.48 -22.75
C LEU A 27 12.86 -0.07 -21.34
N LYS A 28 12.61 -1.36 -21.11
CA LYS A 28 12.90 -2.02 -19.83
C LYS A 28 14.40 -2.04 -19.56
N LEU A 29 15.21 -2.37 -20.56
CA LEU A 29 16.67 -2.39 -20.47
C LEU A 29 17.25 -0.99 -20.32
N GLU A 30 16.74 0.00 -21.06
CA GLU A 30 17.13 1.40 -20.94
C GLU A 30 16.91 1.92 -19.51
N ARG A 31 15.75 1.63 -18.91
CA ARG A 31 15.45 1.98 -17.51
C ARG A 31 16.38 1.29 -16.52
N ALA A 32 16.66 0.01 -16.75
CA ALA A 32 17.60 -0.74 -15.90
C ALA A 32 19.00 -0.16 -15.99
N LYS A 33 19.48 0.15 -17.20
CA LYS A 33 20.75 0.82 -17.45
C LYS A 33 20.83 2.17 -16.74
N ALA A 34 19.83 3.02 -16.89
CA ALA A 34 19.79 4.32 -16.23
C ALA A 34 19.78 4.21 -14.69
N ALA A 35 19.09 3.19 -14.15
CA ALA A 35 19.12 2.94 -12.71
C ALA A 35 20.53 2.53 -12.23
N LEU A 36 21.22 1.67 -12.98
CA LEU A 36 22.59 1.25 -12.69
C LEU A 36 23.58 2.41 -12.80
N GLU A 37 23.51 3.21 -13.87
CA GLU A 37 24.36 4.41 -14.03
C GLU A 37 24.14 5.43 -12.91
N GLY A 38 22.92 5.52 -12.38
CA GLY A 38 22.60 6.38 -11.24
C GLY A 38 23.20 5.92 -9.90
N LEU A 39 23.62 4.66 -9.76
CA LEU A 39 24.26 4.13 -8.53
C LEU A 39 25.71 4.59 -8.39
N ASP A 40 26.43 4.77 -9.50
CA ASP A 40 27.85 5.14 -9.49
C ASP A 40 28.08 6.65 -9.25
N THR A 41 27.03 7.46 -9.31
CA THR A 41 27.11 8.87 -8.93
C THR A 41 26.86 9.03 -7.43
N PRO A 42 27.80 9.62 -6.64
CA PRO A 42 27.52 9.94 -5.25
C PRO A 42 26.32 10.90 -5.21
N ALA A 43 25.20 10.42 -4.67
CA ALA A 43 23.92 11.11 -4.71
C ALA A 43 24.03 12.50 -4.08
N LYS A 44 24.21 13.54 -4.91
CA LYS A 44 23.67 14.86 -4.58
C LYS A 44 22.17 14.65 -4.51
N ARG A 45 21.64 14.53 -3.28
CA ARG A 45 20.21 14.47 -2.98
C ARG A 45 19.53 15.68 -3.60
N GLY A 46 19.10 15.57 -4.85
CA GLY A 46 18.08 16.44 -5.41
C GLY A 46 16.78 16.26 -4.60
N PRO A 47 15.91 17.27 -4.56
CA PRO A 47 14.63 17.16 -3.86
C PRO A 47 13.89 15.94 -4.40
N GLY A 48 13.76 14.93 -3.55
CA GLY A 48 13.40 13.57 -3.96
C GLY A 48 12.07 13.52 -4.70
N ARG A 49 12.04 12.70 -5.75
CA ARG A 49 10.82 12.32 -6.46
C ARG A 49 9.79 11.80 -5.43
N PRO A 50 8.57 12.36 -5.36
CA PRO A 50 7.60 11.97 -4.36
C PRO A 50 7.25 10.49 -4.52
N ARG A 51 7.26 9.79 -3.39
CA ARG A 51 6.94 8.37 -3.24
C ARG A 51 5.45 8.16 -3.55
N GLY A 52 5.10 8.06 -4.84
CA GLY A 52 3.69 7.97 -5.27
C GLY A 52 3.41 8.01 -6.77
N SER A 53 4.42 8.04 -7.64
CA SER A 53 4.24 7.95 -9.10
C SER A 53 4.03 6.49 -9.53
N ALA A 54 2.97 5.86 -9.01
CA ALA A 54 2.35 4.68 -9.59
C ALA A 54 0.91 5.08 -9.92
N SER A 55 0.61 5.17 -11.21
CA SER A 55 -0.72 5.45 -11.72
C SER A 55 -1.68 4.31 -11.37
N SER A 56 -2.62 4.54 -10.46
CA SER A 56 -3.95 3.95 -10.53
C SER A 56 -4.94 4.68 -9.61
N GLY A 57 -6.15 4.88 -10.12
CA GLY A 57 -7.35 5.03 -9.29
C GLY A 57 -7.81 6.44 -9.00
N SER A 58 -8.72 6.92 -9.84
CA SER A 58 -9.78 7.87 -9.53
C SER A 58 -10.35 7.67 -8.11
N GLY A 59 -10.62 8.77 -7.39
CA GLY A 59 -11.29 8.72 -6.11
C GLY A 59 -11.05 9.97 -5.27
N ASN A 60 -11.93 10.96 -5.45
CA ASN A 60 -12.08 12.10 -4.57
C ASN A 60 -12.39 11.61 -3.14
N GLY A 61 -11.38 11.62 -2.28
CA GLY A 61 -11.53 11.21 -0.90
C GLY A 61 -10.22 11.44 -0.20
N ARG A 62 -10.21 12.36 0.77
CA ARG A 62 -9.09 12.59 1.69
C ARG A 62 -8.56 11.22 2.13
N ARG A 63 -7.45 10.77 1.52
CA ARG A 63 -6.78 9.53 1.89
C ARG A 63 -6.34 9.74 3.33
N ARG A 64 -7.18 9.29 4.28
CA ARG A 64 -6.76 9.02 5.65
C ARG A 64 -5.56 8.12 5.48
N ARG A 65 -4.37 8.72 5.61
CA ARG A 65 -3.08 8.03 5.66
C ARG A 65 -3.33 6.87 6.61
N ARG A 66 -3.46 5.65 6.09
CA ARG A 66 -3.62 4.44 6.89
C ARG A 66 -2.38 4.41 7.76
N ARG A 67 -2.51 4.95 8.98
CA ARG A 67 -1.44 5.01 9.95
C ARG A 67 -1.26 3.57 10.32
N GLN A 68 -0.09 3.05 10.03
CA GLN A 68 0.27 1.67 10.22
C GLN A 68 0.18 1.32 11.71
N GLY A 69 -1.03 0.97 12.16
CA GLY A 69 -1.35 0.52 13.53
C GLY A 69 -0.96 -0.93 13.77
N GLY A 70 -0.29 -1.59 12.81
CA GLY A 70 -0.13 -3.04 12.74
C GLY A 70 0.46 -3.67 14.00
N THR A 71 1.49 -3.10 14.62
CA THR A 71 2.15 -3.79 15.76
C THR A 71 1.33 -3.69 17.05
N ARG A 72 0.83 -2.50 17.39
CA ARG A 72 0.08 -2.30 18.64
C ARG A 72 -1.35 -2.79 18.55
N ALA A 73 -2.01 -2.67 17.40
CA ALA A 73 -3.34 -3.25 17.19
C ALA A 73 -3.32 -4.78 17.27
N GLN A 74 -2.32 -5.44 16.69
CA GLN A 74 -2.18 -6.89 16.79
C GLN A 74 -1.89 -7.36 18.23
N GLN A 75 -1.03 -6.64 18.97
CA GLN A 75 -0.76 -6.96 20.38
C GLN A 75 -2.00 -6.76 21.26
N ALA A 76 -2.74 -5.67 21.03
CA ALA A 76 -4.02 -5.41 21.68
C ALA A 76 -5.03 -6.52 21.44
N LEU A 77 -5.20 -6.94 20.18
CA LEU A 77 -6.08 -8.04 19.80
C LEU A 77 -5.65 -9.36 20.41
N ALA A 78 -4.35 -9.67 20.47
CA ALA A 78 -3.84 -10.85 21.14
C ALA A 78 -4.18 -10.84 22.64
N ALA A 79 -4.04 -9.69 23.31
CA ALA A 79 -4.38 -9.53 24.71
C ALA A 79 -5.89 -9.69 24.98
N VAL A 80 -6.75 -9.17 24.11
CA VAL A 80 -8.21 -9.35 24.20
C VAL A 80 -8.62 -10.81 23.96
N ARG A 81 -7.95 -11.52 23.05
CA ARG A 81 -8.18 -12.96 22.85
C ARG A 81 -7.80 -13.80 24.06
N GLN A 82 -6.73 -13.43 24.76
CA GLN A 82 -6.29 -14.13 25.97
C GLN A 82 -7.20 -13.84 27.17
N GLN A 83 -7.73 -12.63 27.28
CA GLN A 83 -8.62 -12.24 28.36
C GLN A 83 -9.81 -11.44 27.80
N PRO A 84 -10.93 -12.11 27.47
CA PRO A 84 -12.12 -11.43 27.00
C PRO A 84 -12.71 -10.56 28.13
N GLY A 85 -13.22 -9.38 27.77
CA GLY A 85 -13.81 -8.44 28.72
C GLY A 85 -12.78 -7.51 29.40
N VAL A 86 -11.50 -7.57 29.01
CA VAL A 86 -10.46 -6.69 29.54
C VAL A 86 -10.72 -5.22 29.23
N SER A 87 -10.51 -4.34 30.21
CA SER A 87 -10.70 -2.90 30.05
C SER A 87 -9.53 -2.23 29.32
N VAL A 88 -9.79 -1.06 28.72
CA VAL A 88 -8.74 -0.25 28.05
C VAL A 88 -7.60 0.10 28.99
N ARG A 89 -7.90 0.32 30.28
CA ARG A 89 -6.92 0.66 31.30
C ARG A 89 -5.98 -0.51 31.57
N GLU A 90 -6.53 -1.70 31.80
CA GLU A 90 -5.76 -2.93 32.01
C GLU A 90 -4.90 -3.28 30.79
N LEU A 91 -5.45 -3.11 29.57
CA LEU A 91 -4.68 -3.30 28.34
C LEU A 91 -3.52 -2.31 28.22
N SER A 92 -3.73 -1.05 28.63
CA SER A 92 -2.67 -0.04 28.58
C SER A 92 -1.52 -0.37 29.55
N GLU A 93 -1.84 -0.86 30.75
CA GLU A 93 -0.86 -1.26 31.75
C GLU A 93 -0.07 -2.50 31.29
N LYS A 94 -0.76 -3.53 30.78
CA LYS A 94 -0.12 -4.76 30.27
C LYS A 94 0.79 -4.53 29.08
N LEU A 95 0.40 -3.63 28.17
CA LEU A 95 1.16 -3.35 26.95
C LEU A 95 2.24 -2.28 27.14
N GLY A 96 2.39 -1.75 28.36
CA GLY A 96 3.35 -0.70 28.69
C GLY A 96 3.05 0.63 27.98
N VAL A 97 1.78 0.90 27.69
CA VAL A 97 1.33 2.12 27.02
C VAL A 97 1.02 3.16 28.09
N LYS A 98 1.85 4.21 28.14
CA LYS A 98 1.75 5.30 29.14
C LYS A 98 0.42 6.08 29.09
N HIS A 99 -0.27 6.07 27.95
CA HIS A 99 -1.47 6.87 27.74
C HIS A 99 -2.68 5.99 27.39
N PRO A 100 -3.69 5.88 28.28
CA PRO A 100 -4.95 5.18 27.99
C PRO A 100 -5.65 5.72 26.74
N ASN A 101 -5.50 7.02 26.44
CA ASN A 101 -6.06 7.65 25.24
C ASN A 101 -5.54 7.03 23.92
N TYR A 102 -4.30 6.55 23.89
CA TYR A 102 -3.78 5.83 22.72
C TYR A 102 -4.49 4.50 22.51
N MET A 103 -4.79 3.79 23.60
CA MET A 103 -5.46 2.49 23.54
C MET A 103 -6.92 2.63 23.07
N TYR A 104 -7.63 3.70 23.44
CA TYR A 104 -8.95 4.00 22.87
C TYR A 104 -8.95 4.16 21.35
N ARG A 105 -7.90 4.77 20.78
CA ARG A 105 -7.77 4.92 19.31
C ARG A 105 -7.52 3.58 18.63
N VAL A 106 -6.65 2.77 19.21
CA VAL A 106 -6.34 1.42 18.70
C VAL A 106 -7.57 0.52 18.79
N MET A 107 -8.33 0.56 19.89
CA MET A 107 -9.56 -0.21 20.03
C MET A 107 -10.64 0.22 19.04
N ASN A 108 -10.80 1.54 18.82
CA ASN A 108 -11.76 2.04 17.84
C ASN A 108 -11.37 1.64 16.39
N GLU A 109 -10.08 1.60 16.07
CA GLU A 109 -9.60 1.06 14.79
C GLU A 109 -9.90 -0.44 14.65
N LEU A 110 -9.62 -1.24 15.69
CA LEU A 110 -9.92 -2.68 15.71
C LEU A 110 -11.42 -3.00 15.65
N GLU A 111 -12.25 -2.14 16.27
CA GLU A 111 -13.72 -2.23 16.21
C GLU A 111 -14.24 -1.87 14.82
N GLY A 112 -13.70 -0.81 14.20
CA GLY A 112 -14.01 -0.43 12.82
C GLY A 112 -13.58 -1.48 11.78
N ASP A 113 -12.50 -2.21 12.06
CA ASP A 113 -12.04 -3.35 11.26
C ASP A 113 -12.83 -4.65 11.56
N GLY A 114 -13.73 -4.65 12.55
CA GLY A 114 -14.56 -5.78 12.93
C GLY A 114 -13.84 -6.90 13.68
N ALA A 115 -12.63 -6.64 14.18
CA ALA A 115 -11.80 -7.64 14.86
C ALA A 115 -12.12 -7.77 16.37
N VAL A 116 -12.77 -6.76 16.94
CA VAL A 116 -13.10 -6.67 18.37
C VAL A 116 -14.47 -6.00 18.51
N LYS A 117 -15.27 -6.44 19.48
CA LYS A 117 -16.55 -5.82 19.86
C LYS A 117 -16.45 -5.26 21.28
N LYS A 118 -17.06 -4.08 21.47
CA LYS A 118 -17.14 -3.45 22.79
C LYS A 118 -18.28 -4.05 23.60
N GLU A 119 -17.97 -4.54 24.79
CA GLU A 119 -18.96 -5.08 25.73
C GLU A 119 -18.85 -4.34 27.07
N GLY A 120 -19.76 -3.40 27.30
CA GLY A 120 -19.75 -2.52 28.46
C GLY A 120 -18.46 -1.68 28.55
N ARG A 121 -17.64 -1.96 29.58
CA ARG A 121 -16.35 -1.30 29.83
C ARG A 121 -15.15 -2.08 29.24
N GLY A 122 -15.39 -3.27 28.73
CA GLY A 122 -14.37 -4.17 28.18
C GLY A 122 -14.54 -4.39 26.67
N TYR A 123 -13.63 -5.20 26.14
CA TYR A 123 -13.62 -5.61 24.74
C TYR A 123 -13.54 -7.13 24.64
N VAL A 124 -14.22 -7.69 23.65
CA VAL A 124 -14.22 -9.13 23.33
C VAL A 124 -13.84 -9.28 21.86
N ALA A 125 -12.99 -10.26 21.55
CA ALA A 125 -12.64 -10.54 20.15
C ALA A 125 -13.90 -10.98 19.39
N ALA A 126 -14.08 -10.44 18.18
CA ALA A 126 -15.25 -10.73 17.34
C ALA A 126 -15.22 -12.14 16.75
#